data_AF-A0A1Z8VJ00-F1
#
_entry.id   AF-A0A1Z8VJ00-F1
#
_cell.length_a   1.000
_cell.length_b   1.000
_cell.length_c   1.000
_cell.angle_alpha   90.00
_cell.angle_beta   90.00
_cell.angle_gamma   90.00
#
_symmetry.space_group_name_H-M   'P 1'
#
loop_
_entity.id
_entity.type
_entity.pdbx_description
1 polymer ?
#
loop_
_entity_poly.entity_id
_entity_poly.type
_entity_poly.pdbx_seq_one_letter_code
_entity_poly.pdbx_strand_id
1 'polypeptide(L)' 'MYRLGWLLIWSLWGISLLFGIPAVMPHDDVVGWGFMTLAVTAVAYLAHRLWDWWVVGRPLPSRR' A
#
# COMPACT_ATOMS: atom_id res chain seq x y z
N MET A 1 5.60 11.18 -14.88
CA MET A 1 6.05 10.71 -13.55
C MET A 1 4.91 10.17 -12.70
N TYR A 2 3.77 10.87 -12.58
CA TYR A 2 2.60 10.42 -11.79
C TYR A 2 2.16 8.96 -12.04
N ARG A 3 1.96 8.59 -13.32
CA ARG A 3 1.54 7.23 -13.72
C ARG A 3 2.51 6.13 -13.32
N LEU A 4 3.83 6.41 -13.32
CA LEU A 4 4.87 5.43 -12.99
C LEU A 4 4.87 5.10 -11.49
N GLY A 5 4.80 6.12 -10.63
CA GLY A 5 4.72 5.88 -9.18
C GLY A 5 3.40 5.22 -8.77
N TRP A 6 2.28 5.59 -9.40
CA TRP A 6 1.01 4.89 -9.23
C TRP A 6 1.13 3.40 -9.57
N LEU A 7 1.67 3.08 -10.76
CA LEU A 7 1.87 1.69 -11.18
C LEU A 7 2.79 0.93 -10.23
N LEU A 8 3.89 1.54 -9.78
CA LEU A 8 4.83 0.93 -8.84
C LEU A 8 4.17 0.58 -7.50
N ILE A 9 3.44 1.52 -6.90
CA ILE A 9 2.81 1.33 -5.59
C ILE A 9 1.77 0.21 -5.66
N TRP A 10 0.88 0.25 -6.66
CA TRP A 10 -0.19 -0.74 -6.79
C TRP A 10 0.32 -2.11 -7.24
N SER A 11 1.35 -2.17 -8.08
CA SER A 11 1.98 -3.44 -8.45
C SER A 11 2.67 -4.08 -7.25
N LEU A 12 3.41 -3.29 -6.45
CA LEU A 12 4.07 -3.79 -5.26
C LEU A 12 3.07 -4.27 -4.22
N TRP A 13 1.99 -3.51 -4.00
CA TRP A 13 0.87 -3.92 -3.15
C TRP A 13 0.26 -5.25 -3.62
N GLY A 14 -0.04 -5.38 -4.92
CA GLY A 14 -0.60 -6.61 -5.48
C GLY A 14 0.34 -7.82 -5.32
N ILE A 15 1.64 -7.64 -5.58
CA ILE A 15 2.65 -8.68 -5.39
C ILE A 15 2.72 -9.10 -3.91
N SER A 16 2.70 -8.14 -2.99
CA SER A 16 2.69 -8.44 -1.56
C SER A 16 1.46 -9.24 -1.15
N LEU A 17 0.27 -8.94 -1.67
CA LEU A 17 -0.94 -9.70 -1.34
C LEU A 17 -0.97 -11.11 -1.94
N LEU A 18 -0.54 -11.25 -3.20
CA LEU A 18 -0.67 -12.52 -3.93
C LEU A 18 0.48 -13.49 -3.67
N PHE A 19 1.67 -12.96 -3.35
CA PHE A 19 2.88 -13.77 -3.22
C PHE A 19 3.60 -13.53 -1.89
N GLY A 20 3.66 -12.28 -1.43
CA GLY A 20 4.34 -11.94 -0.18
C GLY A 20 3.70 -12.61 1.03
N ILE A 21 2.46 -12.22 1.37
CA ILE A 21 1.73 -12.73 2.54
C ILE A 21 1.60 -14.26 2.50
N PRO A 22 1.22 -14.90 1.38
CA PRO A 22 1.14 -16.36 1.33
C PRO A 22 2.47 -17.08 1.48
N ALA A 23 3.60 -16.43 1.17
CA ALA A 23 4.92 -17.05 1.29
C ALA A 23 5.50 -17.00 2.72
N VAL A 24 5.08 -16.02 3.55
CA VAL A 24 5.62 -15.86 4.91
C VAL A 24 4.67 -16.33 6.02
N MET A 25 3.37 -16.43 5.73
CA MET A 25 2.35 -16.67 6.73
C MET A 25 1.75 -18.08 6.60
N PRO A 26 1.65 -18.86 7.69
CA PRO A 26 0.96 -20.15 7.68
C PRO A 26 -0.49 -20.01 7.17
N HIS A 27 -0.96 -20.98 6.37
CA HIS A 27 -2.29 -20.91 5.75
C HIS A 27 -3.45 -21.03 6.75
N ASP A 28 -3.19 -21.60 7.93
CA ASP A 28 -4.13 -21.74 9.04
C ASP A 28 -4.22 -20.48 9.93
N ASP A 29 -3.25 -19.56 9.83
CA ASP A 29 -3.25 -18.31 10.59
C ASP A 29 -4.08 -17.21 9.91
N VAL A 30 -5.40 -17.37 9.93
CA VAL A 30 -6.36 -16.44 9.32
C VAL A 30 -6.26 -15.03 9.92
N VAL A 31 -5.97 -14.93 11.22
CA VAL A 31 -5.85 -13.64 11.91
C VAL A 31 -4.59 -12.90 11.46
N GLY A 32 -3.46 -13.59 11.39
CA GLY A 32 -2.21 -13.06 10.85
C GLY A 32 -2.35 -12.61 9.40
N TRP A 33 -3.04 -13.40 8.56
CA TRP A 33 -3.35 -13.04 7.18
C TRP A 33 -4.16 -11.75 7.08
N GLY A 34 -5.24 -11.65 7.86
CA GLY A 34 -6.08 -10.46 7.90
C GLY A 34 -5.30 -9.22 8.35
N PHE A 35 -4.53 -9.35 9.44
CA PHE A 35 -3.72 -8.25 9.96
C PHE A 35 -2.64 -7.80 8.97
N MET A 36 -1.91 -8.72 8.34
CA MET A 36 -0.88 -8.38 7.35
C MET A 36 -1.47 -7.76 6.09
N THR A 37 -2.63 -8.25 5.64
CA THR A 37 -3.34 -7.66 4.51
C THR A 37 -3.73 -6.21 4.80
N LEU A 38 -4.26 -5.94 6.00
CA LEU A 38 -4.60 -4.59 6.44
C LEU A 38 -3.36 -3.70 6.55
N ALA A 39 -2.27 -4.20 7.15
CA ALA A 39 -1.02 -3.47 7.29
C ALA A 39 -0.42 -3.10 5.94
N VAL A 40 -0.30 -4.06 5.01
CA VAL A 40 0.22 -3.83 3.65
C VAL A 40 -0.66 -2.85 2.88
N THR A 41 -1.98 -2.94 3.03
CA THR A 41 -2.91 -2.01 2.38
C THR A 41 -2.79 -0.60 2.96
N ALA A 42 -2.62 -0.45 4.27
CA ALA A 42 -2.39 0.84 4.91
C ALA A 42 -1.07 1.48 4.43
N VAL A 43 0.01 0.69 4.32
CA VAL A 43 1.30 1.16 3.80
C VAL A 43 1.17 1.60 2.35
N ALA A 44 0.50 0.82 1.49
CA ALA A 44 0.26 1.18 0.10
C ALA A 44 -0.55 2.48 -0.04
N TYR A 45 -1.59 2.64 0.78
CA TYR A 45 -2.38 3.86 0.83
C TYR A 45 -1.55 5.07 1.27
N LEU A 46 -0.74 4.94 2.32
CA LEU A 46 0.14 6.02 2.78
C LEU A 46 1.19 6.38 1.72
N ALA A 47 1.79 5.38 1.08
CA ALA A 47 2.73 5.58 -0.01
C ALA A 47 2.07 6.32 -1.18
N HIS A 48 0.85 5.92 -1.56
CA HIS A 48 0.07 6.63 -2.57
C HIS A 48 -0.22 8.07 -2.14
N ARG A 49 -0.63 8.28 -0.89
CA ARG A 49 -0.96 9.61 -0.38
C ARG A 49 0.25 10.53 -0.36
N LEU A 50 1.42 10.00 0.03
CA LEU A 50 2.69 10.71 0.01
C LEU A 50 3.14 10.99 -1.43
N TRP A 51 2.94 10.04 -2.34
CA TRP A 51 3.23 10.23 -3.77
C TRP A 51 2.36 11.31 -4.39
N ASP A 52 1.06 11.31 -4.12
CA ASP A 52 0.15 12.38 -4.54
C ASP A 52 0.61 13.73 -3.99
N TRP A 53 1.00 13.79 -2.72
CA TRP A 53 1.53 15.00 -2.10
C TRP A 53 2.80 15.50 -2.80
N TRP A 54 3.75 14.60 -3.05
CA TRP A 54 5.03 14.92 -3.68
C TRP A 54 4.87 15.39 -5.13
N VAL A 55 3.96 14.77 -5.89
CA VAL A 55 3.73 15.13 -7.30
C VAL A 55 2.88 16.40 -7.44
N VAL A 56 1.86 16.58 -6.60
CA VAL A 56 0.91 17.71 -6.70
C VAL A 56 1.43 18.96 -5.96
N GLY A 57 2.35 18.80 -5.00
CA GLY A 57 2.98 19.90 -4.25
C GLY A 57 2.03 20.68 -3.34
N ARG A 58 0.75 20.29 -3.26
CA ARG A 58 -0.22 20.93 -2.38
C ARG A 58 -0.13 20.31 -1.00
N PRO A 59 0.12 21.09 0.07
CA PRO A 59 -0.01 20.56 1.43
C PRO A 59 -1.37 19.87 1.57
N LEU A 60 -1.40 18.77 2.33
CA LEU A 60 -2.64 18.10 2.75
C LEU A 60 -3.70 19.17 3.01
N PRO A 61 -4.97 19.00 2.60
CA PRO A 61 -6.01 19.96 2.92
C PRO A 61 -6.10 20.05 4.45
N SER A 62 -5.36 20.99 5.02
CA SER A 62 -5.54 21.48 6.37
C SER A 62 -6.93 22.06 6.31
N ARG A 63 -7.88 21.43 6.98
CA ARG A 63 -9.21 22.01 7.25
C ARG A 63 -9.03 23.49 7.57
N ARG A 64 -9.36 24.34 6.60
CA ARG A 64 -9.65 25.75 6.74
C ARG A 64 -10.89 25.98 5.91
#